data_AF-A0A848WKM5-F1
#
_entry.id   AF-A0A848WKM5-F1
#
_cell.length_a   1.000
_cell.length_b   1.000
_cell.length_c   1.000
_cell.angle_alpha   90.00
_cell.angle_beta   90.00
_cell.angle_gamma   90.00
#
_symmetry.space_group_name_H-M   'P 1'
#
loop_
_entity.id
_entity.type
_entity.pdbx_description
1 polymer ?
#
loop_
_entity_poly.entity_id
_entity_poly.type
_entity_poly.pdbx_seq_one_letter_code
_entity_poly.pdbx_strand_id
1 'polypeptide(L)'
;MATGAKPIVYQERKRLAFVAVMAFLAGFLFYIRTDLYIGGVHVALITGSVYAVIIGICALIVCIVLPSMRFMIEAVAVSRLILSLFVLAVPNMGYLILSNPLVTALVTVTGGIAVSRLIHGRIRRDTPKGIKGRLMPANMFKRLPVSVQGKPWQQRFVGWLEDAEPIPVRVSR
;
A
#
# COMPACT_ATOMS: atom_id res chain seq x y z
N MET A 1 26.47 16.66 16.30
CA MET A 1 25.29 17.09 15.52
C MET A 1 24.37 15.90 15.33
N ALA A 2 23.32 15.79 16.15
CA ALA A 2 22.32 14.75 16.02
C ALA A 2 21.43 15.09 14.82
N THR A 3 21.68 14.44 13.69
CA THR A 3 20.80 14.46 12.52
C THR A 3 19.45 13.91 12.97
N GLY A 4 18.47 14.81 13.08
CA GLY A 4 17.11 14.50 13.52
C GLY A 4 16.53 13.37 12.70
N ALA A 5 16.37 12.20 13.33
CA ALA A 5 15.57 11.12 12.79
C ALA A 5 14.15 11.65 12.63
N LYS A 6 13.80 12.11 11.42
CA LYS A 6 12.41 12.46 11.11
C LYS A 6 11.55 11.24 11.48
N PRO A 7 10.46 11.42 12.24
CA PRO A 7 9.65 10.30 12.67
C PRO A 7 9.23 9.50 11.43
N ILE A 8 9.33 8.17 11.51
CA ILE A 8 9.07 7.21 10.42
C ILE A 8 7.74 7.52 9.71
N VAL A 9 6.76 8.01 10.46
CA VAL A 9 5.44 8.46 9.99
C VAL A 9 5.53 9.61 8.98
N TYR A 10 6.42 10.57 9.18
CA TYR A 10 6.56 11.74 8.30
C TYR A 10 7.10 11.36 6.92
N GLN A 11 7.92 10.31 6.83
CA GLN A 11 8.41 9.78 5.55
C GLN A 11 7.30 9.05 4.78
N GLU A 12 6.39 8.35 5.48
CA GLU A 12 5.30 7.59 4.86
C GLU A 12 4.02 8.42 4.61
N ARG A 13 3.99 9.71 4.96
CA ARG A 13 2.79 10.57 4.79
C ARG A 13 2.24 10.56 3.37
N LYS A 14 3.12 10.59 2.36
CA LYS A 14 2.72 10.60 0.94
C LYS A 14 2.11 9.25 0.54
N ARG A 15 2.69 8.14 1.00
CA ARG A 15 2.17 6.79 0.79
C ARG A 15 0.80 6.62 1.45
N LEU A 16 0.68 7.02 2.72
CA LEU A 16 -0.58 6.90 3.45
C LEU A 16 -1.68 7.76 2.80
N ALA A 17 -1.36 8.99 2.38
CA ALA A 17 -2.29 9.83 1.64
C ALA A 17 -2.71 9.17 0.31
N PHE A 18 -1.76 8.62 -0.45
CA PHE A 18 -2.06 7.89 -1.69
C PHE A 18 -2.99 6.71 -1.45
N VAL A 19 -2.68 5.85 -0.46
CA VAL A 19 -3.49 4.68 -0.12
C VAL A 19 -4.89 5.10 0.35
N ALA A 20 -5.00 6.15 1.15
CA ALA A 20 -6.29 6.67 1.63
C ALA A 20 -7.15 7.22 0.48
N VAL A 21 -6.56 7.98 -0.45
CA VAL A 21 -7.26 8.49 -1.63
C VAL A 21 -7.72 7.34 -2.54
N MET A 22 -6.86 6.34 -2.77
CA MET A 22 -7.22 5.16 -3.55
C MET A 22 -8.35 4.35 -2.89
N ALA A 23 -8.31 4.22 -1.56
CA ALA A 23 -9.36 3.55 -0.80
C ALA A 23 -10.69 4.33 -0.85
N PHE A 24 -10.64 5.66 -0.75
CA PHE A 24 -11.80 6.54 -0.92
C PHE A 24 -12.45 6.33 -2.27
N LEU A 25 -11.66 6.45 -3.35
CA LEU A 25 -12.14 6.30 -4.72
C LEU A 25 -12.74 4.92 -4.95
N ALA A 26 -12.09 3.85 -4.45
CA ALA A 26 -12.63 2.50 -4.58
C ALA A 26 -13.97 2.33 -3.85
N GLY A 27 -14.07 2.81 -2.60
CA GLY A 27 -15.31 2.76 -1.82
C GLY A 27 -16.44 3.58 -2.46
N PHE A 28 -16.12 4.76 -2.99
CA PHE A 28 -17.04 5.60 -3.74
C PHE A 28 -17.56 4.90 -5.00
N LEU A 29 -16.66 4.36 -5.83
CA LEU A 29 -17.02 3.72 -7.10
C LEU A 29 -17.86 2.46 -6.92
N PHE A 30 -17.69 1.71 -5.82
CA PHE A 30 -18.55 0.55 -5.52
C PHE A 30 -20.02 0.91 -5.32
N TYR A 31 -20.31 2.12 -4.81
CA TYR A 31 -21.67 2.54 -4.44
C TYR A 31 -22.16 3.75 -5.23
N ILE A 32 -21.43 4.23 -6.23
CA ILE A 32 -21.82 5.41 -7.02
C ILE A 32 -23.14 5.19 -7.78
N ARG A 33 -23.47 3.93 -8.10
CA ARG A 33 -24.71 3.57 -8.81
C ARG A 33 -25.89 3.29 -7.88
N THR A 34 -25.70 3.28 -6.57
CA THR A 34 -26.81 3.08 -5.64
C THR A 34 -27.45 4.42 -5.36
N ASP A 35 -28.71 4.58 -5.75
CA ASP A 35 -29.54 5.78 -5.49
C ASP A 35 -30.00 5.87 -4.02
N LEU A 36 -29.07 5.64 -3.08
CA LEU A 36 -29.32 5.69 -1.65
C LEU A 36 -28.76 6.99 -1.09
N TYR A 37 -29.60 7.72 -0.37
CA TYR A 37 -29.24 8.98 0.28
C TYR A 37 -29.54 8.90 1.79
N ILE A 38 -28.63 9.39 2.62
CA ILE A 38 -28.80 9.47 4.07
C ILE A 38 -28.59 10.94 4.47
N GLY A 39 -29.64 11.59 4.98
CA GLY A 39 -29.57 13.01 5.37
C GLY A 39 -29.21 13.96 4.22
N GLY A 40 -29.62 13.64 2.99
CA GLY A 40 -29.30 14.43 1.79
C GLY A 40 -27.92 14.18 1.18
N VAL A 41 -27.09 13.34 1.80
CA VAL A 41 -25.76 12.96 1.28
C VAL A 41 -25.84 11.62 0.57
N HIS A 42 -25.22 11.53 -0.61
CA HIS A 42 -25.14 10.30 -1.39
C HIS A 42 -24.31 9.24 -0.64
N VAL A 43 -24.83 8.02 -0.53
CA VAL A 43 -24.21 6.95 0.28
C VAL A 43 -22.81 6.58 -0.18
N ALA A 44 -22.53 6.66 -1.49
CA ALA A 44 -21.17 6.51 -2.03
C ALA A 44 -20.12 7.41 -1.37
N LEU A 45 -20.46 8.65 -1.00
CA LEU A 45 -19.52 9.56 -0.34
C LEU A 45 -19.25 9.10 1.10
N ILE A 46 -20.29 8.63 1.78
CA ILE A 46 -20.19 8.11 3.15
C ILE A 46 -19.34 6.84 3.15
N THR A 47 -19.65 5.87 2.28
CA THR A 47 -18.92 4.60 2.18
C THR A 47 -17.47 4.82 1.75
N GLY A 48 -17.22 5.70 0.78
CA GLY A 48 -15.88 6.12 0.38
C GLY A 48 -15.08 6.69 1.54
N SER A 49 -15.69 7.60 2.33
CA SER A 49 -15.05 8.21 3.50
C SER A 49 -14.72 7.17 4.57
N VAL A 50 -15.68 6.29 4.89
CA VAL A 50 -15.48 5.19 5.85
C VAL A 50 -14.36 4.26 5.40
N TYR A 51 -14.33 3.91 4.10
CA TYR A 51 -13.26 3.10 3.52
C TYR A 51 -11.89 3.78 3.65
N ALA A 52 -11.81 5.06 3.34
CA ALA A 52 -10.56 5.83 3.44
C ALA A 52 -10.00 5.83 4.86
N VAL A 53 -10.87 6.04 5.86
CA VAL A 53 -10.48 6.04 7.28
C VAL A 53 -10.02 4.66 7.73
N ILE A 54 -10.84 3.61 7.51
CA ILE A 54 -10.52 2.26 7.96
C ILE A 54 -9.24 1.76 7.29
N ILE A 55 -9.15 1.85 5.96
CA ILE A 55 -7.98 1.37 5.22
C ILE A 55 -6.75 2.24 5.51
N GLY A 56 -6.92 3.55 5.70
CA GLY A 56 -5.84 4.45 6.10
C GLY A 56 -5.26 4.08 7.46
N ILE A 57 -6.10 3.79 8.46
CA ILE A 57 -5.67 3.34 9.78
C ILE A 57 -4.99 1.98 9.70
N CYS A 58 -5.57 1.01 8.97
CA CYS A 58 -4.94 -0.29 8.76
C CYS A 58 -3.57 -0.16 8.07
N ALA A 59 -3.46 0.69 7.05
CA ALA A 59 -2.20 0.96 6.37
C ALA A 59 -1.16 1.58 7.31
N LEU A 60 -1.58 2.53 8.17
CA LEU A 60 -0.71 3.11 9.19
C LEU A 60 -0.19 2.03 10.16
N ILE A 61 -1.08 1.17 10.67
CA ILE A 61 -0.71 0.07 11.57
C ILE A 61 0.28 -0.88 10.88
N VAL A 62 0.03 -1.28 9.64
CA VAL A 62 0.94 -2.16 8.89
C VAL A 62 2.27 -1.47 8.63
N CYS A 63 2.29 -0.17 8.33
CA CYS A 63 3.54 0.58 8.18
C CYS A 63 4.37 0.64 9.47
N ILE A 64 3.73 0.64 10.65
CA ILE A 64 4.40 0.63 11.96
C ILE A 64 4.89 -0.77 12.33
N VAL A 65 4.04 -1.79 12.16
CA VAL A 65 4.30 -3.17 12.63
C VAL A 65 5.12 -3.98 11.62
N LEU A 66 4.87 -3.78 10.33
CA LEU A 66 5.42 -4.56 9.22
C LEU A 66 5.93 -3.64 8.09
N PRO A 67 7.00 -2.87 8.33
CA PRO A 67 7.51 -1.90 7.33
C PRO A 67 7.95 -2.57 6.02
N SER A 68 8.24 -3.87 6.04
CA SER A 68 8.59 -4.66 4.85
C SER A 68 7.42 -4.83 3.87
N MET A 69 6.18 -4.66 4.34
CA MET A 69 4.94 -4.85 3.57
C MET A 69 4.43 -3.55 2.93
N ARG A 70 5.10 -2.41 3.13
CA ARG A 70 4.65 -1.09 2.66
C ARG A 70 4.33 -1.01 1.15
N PHE A 71 5.13 -1.70 0.32
CA PHE A 71 4.95 -1.77 -1.14
C PHE A 71 3.71 -2.58 -1.53
N MET A 72 3.37 -3.58 -0.71
CA MET A 72 2.22 -4.44 -0.96
C MET A 72 0.92 -3.69 -0.68
N ILE A 73 0.90 -2.80 0.32
CA ILE A 73 -0.28 -1.98 0.65
C ILE A 73 -0.68 -1.09 -0.53
N GLU A 74 0.27 -0.41 -1.18
CA GLU A 74 0.00 0.43 -2.35
C GLU A 74 -0.54 -0.41 -3.51
N ALA A 75 0.09 -1.55 -3.80
CA ALA A 75 -0.34 -2.42 -4.88
C ALA A 75 -1.75 -3.00 -4.63
N VAL A 76 -2.07 -3.33 -3.38
CA VAL A 76 -3.41 -3.76 -2.96
C VAL A 76 -4.43 -2.63 -3.13
N ALA A 77 -4.08 -1.38 -2.77
CA ALA A 77 -4.94 -0.22 -2.95
C ALA A 77 -5.25 0.03 -4.44
N VAL A 78 -4.22 -0.03 -5.30
CA VAL A 78 -4.38 0.08 -6.76
C VAL A 78 -5.22 -1.08 -7.31
N SER A 79 -4.95 -2.32 -6.88
CA SER A 79 -5.75 -3.48 -7.30
C SER A 79 -7.23 -3.33 -6.91
N ARG A 80 -7.50 -2.76 -5.74
CA ARG A 80 -8.88 -2.53 -5.29
C ARG A 80 -9.57 -1.44 -6.11
N LEU A 81 -8.85 -0.39 -6.52
CA LEU A 81 -9.38 0.62 -7.44
C LEU A 81 -9.68 0.01 -8.82
N ILE A 82 -8.78 -0.85 -9.35
CA ILE A 82 -9.02 -1.57 -10.61
C ILE A 82 -10.27 -2.43 -10.49
N LEU A 83 -10.43 -3.15 -9.36
CA LEU A 83 -11.62 -3.94 -9.10
C LEU A 83 -12.89 -3.07 -9.06
N SER A 84 -12.86 -1.91 -8.41
CA SER A 84 -14.03 -1.02 -8.38
C SER A 84 -14.39 -0.45 -9.74
N LEU A 85 -13.38 -0.14 -10.58
CA LEU A 85 -13.62 0.26 -11.97
C LEU A 85 -14.21 -0.88 -12.79
N PHE A 86 -13.76 -2.11 -12.57
CA PHE A 86 -14.33 -3.29 -13.20
C PHE A 86 -15.79 -3.52 -12.80
N VAL A 87 -16.10 -3.42 -11.50
CA VAL A 87 -17.48 -3.50 -11.00
C VAL A 87 -18.34 -2.41 -11.63
N LEU A 88 -17.81 -1.19 -11.75
CA LEU A 88 -18.50 -0.08 -12.40
C LEU A 88 -18.76 -0.34 -13.89
N ALA A 89 -17.82 -0.95 -14.60
CA ALA A 89 -17.95 -1.25 -16.03
C ALA A 89 -18.86 -2.46 -16.30
N VAL A 90 -18.81 -3.49 -15.45
CA VAL A 90 -19.54 -4.76 -15.61
C VAL A 90 -20.32 -5.10 -14.34
N PRO A 91 -21.49 -4.47 -14.10
CA PRO A 91 -22.22 -4.59 -12.83
C PRO A 91 -22.64 -6.02 -12.49
N ASN A 92 -23.12 -6.78 -13.48
CA ASN A 92 -23.65 -8.14 -13.26
C ASN A 92 -22.59 -9.07 -12.64
N MET A 93 -21.36 -9.03 -13.16
CA MET A 93 -20.23 -9.78 -12.58
C MET A 93 -19.74 -9.15 -11.29
N GLY A 94 -19.75 -7.82 -11.21
CA GLY A 94 -19.31 -7.08 -10.03
C GLY A 94 -20.11 -7.40 -8.77
N TYR A 95 -21.44 -7.50 -8.87
CA TYR A 95 -22.29 -7.87 -7.74
C TYR A 95 -22.01 -9.29 -7.24
N LEU A 96 -21.77 -10.25 -8.12
CA LEU A 96 -21.40 -11.61 -7.72
C LEU A 96 -20.10 -11.62 -6.93
N ILE A 97 -19.10 -10.88 -7.39
CA ILE A 97 -17.81 -10.74 -6.70
C ILE A 97 -18.03 -10.06 -5.33
N LEU A 98 -18.75 -8.95 -5.28
CA LEU A 98 -19.00 -8.18 -4.04
C LEU A 98 -19.85 -8.93 -3.01
N SER A 99 -20.77 -9.78 -3.46
CA SER A 99 -21.62 -10.57 -2.58
C SER A 99 -20.84 -11.62 -1.77
N ASN A 100 -19.67 -12.03 -2.26
CA ASN A 100 -18.83 -13.03 -1.61
C ASN A 100 -17.53 -12.43 -1.06
N PRO A 101 -17.40 -12.23 0.27
CA PRO A 101 -16.22 -11.60 0.87
C PRO A 101 -14.93 -12.39 0.61
N LEU A 102 -14.98 -13.71 0.49
CA LEU A 102 -13.79 -14.52 0.20
C LEU A 102 -13.29 -14.26 -1.23
N VAL A 103 -14.20 -14.15 -2.20
CA VAL A 103 -13.84 -13.86 -3.59
C VAL A 103 -13.28 -12.45 -3.71
N THR A 104 -13.89 -11.45 -3.07
CA THR A 104 -13.35 -10.08 -3.08
C THR A 104 -11.93 -10.02 -2.50
N ALA A 105 -11.69 -10.71 -1.38
CA ALA A 105 -10.38 -10.76 -0.73
C ALA A 105 -9.36 -11.46 -1.62
N LEU A 106 -9.71 -12.61 -2.19
CA LEU A 106 -8.85 -13.37 -3.10
C LEU A 106 -8.46 -12.51 -4.32
N VAL A 107 -9.43 -11.91 -5.01
CA VAL A 107 -9.20 -11.06 -6.19
C VAL A 107 -8.36 -9.85 -5.84
N THR A 108 -8.63 -9.19 -4.71
CA THR A 108 -7.88 -8.00 -4.28
C THR A 108 -6.43 -8.35 -3.91
N VAL A 109 -6.19 -9.48 -3.23
CA VAL A 109 -4.84 -9.89 -2.82
C VAL A 109 -4.04 -10.41 -4.02
N THR A 110 -4.62 -11.30 -4.82
CA THR A 110 -3.97 -11.84 -6.02
C THR A 110 -3.69 -10.74 -7.05
N GLY A 111 -4.67 -9.85 -7.28
CA GLY A 111 -4.49 -8.66 -8.09
C GLY A 111 -3.42 -7.73 -7.50
N GLY A 112 -3.40 -7.52 -6.18
CA GLY A 112 -2.37 -6.76 -5.49
C GLY A 112 -0.96 -7.33 -5.71
N ILE A 113 -0.81 -8.66 -5.69
CA ILE A 113 0.47 -9.33 -5.98
C ILE A 113 0.88 -9.10 -7.45
N ALA A 114 -0.06 -9.25 -8.40
CA ALA A 114 0.20 -9.02 -9.82
C ALA A 114 0.60 -7.56 -10.09
N VAL A 115 -0.18 -6.61 -9.58
CA VAL A 115 0.09 -5.17 -9.65
C VAL A 115 1.42 -4.84 -8.99
N SER A 116 1.73 -5.44 -7.84
CA SER A 116 3.00 -5.22 -7.15
C SER A 116 4.18 -5.62 -8.04
N ARG A 117 4.11 -6.78 -8.69
CA ARG A 117 5.14 -7.23 -9.64
C ARG A 117 5.25 -6.34 -10.88
N LEU A 118 4.13 -5.79 -11.36
CA LEU A 118 4.12 -4.89 -12.52
C LEU A 118 4.67 -3.50 -12.20
N ILE A 119 4.31 -2.93 -11.06
CA ILE A 119 4.70 -1.55 -10.68
C ILE A 119 6.09 -1.53 -10.06
N HIS A 120 6.37 -2.44 -9.12
CA HIS A 120 7.60 -2.43 -8.32
C HIS A 120 8.67 -3.40 -8.83
N GLY A 121 8.35 -4.28 -9.79
CA GLY A 121 9.32 -5.26 -10.28
C GLY A 121 9.84 -6.19 -9.18
N ARG A 122 11.16 -6.47 -9.18
CA ARG A 122 11.81 -7.21 -8.09
C ARG A 122 12.30 -6.25 -7.02
N ILE A 123 11.67 -6.31 -5.85
CA ILE A 123 12.10 -5.57 -4.67
C ILE A 123 13.38 -6.21 -4.13
N ARG A 124 14.52 -5.52 -4.23
CA ARG A 124 15.78 -5.99 -3.66
C ARG A 124 15.82 -5.50 -2.21
N ARG A 125 15.70 -6.46 -1.28
CA ARG A 125 15.96 -6.22 0.13
C ARG A 125 17.43 -6.54 0.37
N ASP A 126 18.22 -5.55 0.77
CA ASP A 126 19.57 -5.80 1.24
C ASP A 126 19.47 -6.56 2.56
N THR A 127 19.41 -7.88 2.44
CA THR A 127 19.34 -8.79 3.58
C THR A 127 20.76 -8.89 4.12
N PRO A 128 21.01 -8.63 5.42
CA PRO A 128 22.35 -8.76 5.98
C PRO A 128 22.86 -10.19 5.74
N LYS A 129 23.98 -10.32 5.01
CA LYS A 129 24.60 -11.61 4.70
C LYS A 129 25.20 -12.22 5.98
N GLY A 130 24.82 -13.45 6.33
CA GLY A 130 25.45 -14.26 7.38
C GLY A 130 24.50 -14.92 8.38
N ILE A 131 24.97 -15.98 9.05
CA ILE A 131 24.20 -16.76 10.06
C ILE A 131 23.78 -15.88 11.25
N LYS A 132 24.64 -14.94 11.69
CA LYS A 132 24.32 -13.95 12.74
C LYS A 132 23.19 -12.99 12.34
N GLY A 133 23.12 -12.57 11.08
CA GLY A 133 22.02 -11.73 10.56
C GLY A 133 20.68 -12.47 10.40
N ARG A 134 20.72 -13.80 10.36
CA ARG A 134 19.55 -14.69 10.23
C ARG A 134 18.93 -15.08 11.57
N LEU A 135 19.76 -15.25 12.62
CA LEU A 135 19.34 -15.67 13.97
C LEU A 135 19.01 -14.51 14.90
N MET A 136 19.69 -13.36 14.74
CA MET A 136 19.43 -12.16 15.52
C MET A 136 19.26 -10.98 14.56
N PRO A 137 18.04 -10.72 14.05
CA PRO A 137 17.73 -9.42 13.52
C PRO A 137 17.66 -8.46 14.72
N ALA A 138 18.82 -8.07 15.26
CA ALA A 138 18.95 -6.96 16.23
C ALA A 138 18.34 -5.65 15.67
N ASN A 139 18.00 -5.66 14.38
CA ASN A 139 17.35 -4.63 13.61
C ASN A 139 15.91 -5.02 13.17
N MET A 140 15.17 -5.88 13.88
CA MET A 140 13.80 -6.26 13.49
C MET A 140 12.88 -5.03 13.31
N PHE A 141 13.15 -3.95 14.05
CA PHE A 141 12.48 -2.66 13.96
C PHE A 141 13.24 -1.59 13.16
N LYS A 142 14.45 -1.88 12.67
CA LYS A 142 15.26 -0.93 11.90
C LYS A 142 14.95 -1.12 10.42
N ARG A 143 14.57 -0.03 9.75
CA ARG A 143 14.41 0.00 8.29
C ARG A 143 15.69 -0.49 7.61
N LEU A 144 15.58 -1.58 6.87
CA LEU A 144 16.60 -1.92 5.88
C LEU A 144 16.37 -1.01 4.67
N PRO A 145 17.44 -0.45 4.08
CA PRO A 145 17.31 0.30 2.83
C PRO A 145 16.72 -0.65 1.78
N VAL A 146 15.61 -0.24 1.18
CA VAL A 146 14.99 -0.99 0.09
C VAL A 146 15.20 -0.23 -1.20
N SER A 147 15.83 -0.88 -2.17
CA SER A 147 15.93 -0.35 -3.53
C SER A 147 15.00 -1.11 -4.47
N VAL A 148 14.36 -0.36 -5.36
CA VAL A 148 13.54 -0.92 -6.43
C VAL A 148 14.45 -1.13 -7.64
N GLN A 149 14.79 -2.38 -7.96
CA GLN A 149 15.42 -2.72 -9.24
C GLN A 149 14.34 -2.75 -10.34
N GLY A 150 13.84 -1.57 -10.66
CA GLY A 150 12.84 -1.35 -11.71
C GLY A 150 13.46 -0.80 -13.00
N LYS A 151 12.70 -0.89 -14.10
CA LYS A 151 12.96 -0.16 -15.34
C LYS A 151 13.00 1.37 -15.04
N PRO A 152 13.64 2.19 -15.89
CA PRO A 152 13.77 3.63 -15.65
C PRO A 152 12.43 4.37 -15.44
N TRP A 153 11.38 3.92 -16.12
CA TRP A 153 10.03 4.47 -15.92
C TRP A 153 9.45 4.11 -14.54
N GLN A 154 9.69 2.89 -14.04
CA GLN A 154 9.25 2.47 -12.71
C GLN A 154 9.93 3.35 -11.65
N GLN A 155 11.23 3.60 -11.77
CA GLN A 155 11.97 4.48 -10.86
C GLN A 155 11.44 5.93 -10.87
N ARG A 156 10.93 6.43 -12.01
CA ARG A 156 10.28 7.76 -12.07
C ARG A 156 8.94 7.80 -11.33
N PHE A 157 8.11 6.76 -11.48
CA PHE A 157 6.79 6.68 -10.83
C PHE A 157 6.87 6.27 -9.35
N VAL A 158 7.93 5.56 -8.97
CA VAL A 158 8.13 4.94 -7.65
C VAL A 158 9.27 5.64 -6.91
N GLY A 159 9.82 6.75 -7.43
CA GLY A 159 11.01 7.41 -6.90
C GLY A 159 10.86 7.97 -5.49
N TRP A 160 9.62 8.19 -5.01
CA TRP A 160 9.37 8.53 -3.61
C TRP A 160 9.51 7.33 -2.65
N LEU A 161 9.76 6.13 -3.15
CA LEU A 161 9.96 4.91 -2.37
C LEU A 161 11.43 4.61 -2.08
N GLU A 162 12.37 5.31 -2.72
CA GLU A 162 13.78 5.21 -2.35
C GLU A 162 13.97 5.90 -0.98
N ASP A 163 14.40 5.14 0.03
CA ASP A 163 14.78 5.72 1.31
C ASP A 163 15.99 6.65 1.03
N ALA A 164 15.85 7.93 1.40
CA ALA A 164 16.90 8.94 1.20
C ALA A 164 18.19 8.50 1.90
N GLU A 165 19.20 8.20 1.07
CA GLU A 165 20.56 7.75 1.38
C GLU A 165 20.68 6.51 2.29
N PRO A 166 21.47 5.50 1.89
CA PRO A 166 21.89 4.46 2.82
C PRO A 166 22.66 5.14 3.95
N ILE A 167 22.15 5.05 5.19
CA ILE A 167 22.88 5.49 6.38
C ILE A 167 24.24 4.79 6.32
N PRO A 168 25.37 5.50 6.17
CA PRO A 168 26.66 4.86 6.06
C PRO A 168 26.91 4.13 7.37
N VAL A 169 26.81 2.81 7.35
CA VAL A 169 27.23 1.97 8.46
C VAL A 169 28.74 2.12 8.52
N ARG A 170 29.25 3.04 9.37
CA ARG A 170 30.66 3.05 9.73
C ARG A 170 30.95 1.71 10.38
N VAL A 171 31.52 0.79 9.62
CA VAL A 171 32.13 -0.42 10.15
C VAL A 171 33.37 0.07 10.90
N SER A 172 33.27 0.20 12.22
CA SER A 172 34.47 0.33 13.05
C SER A 172 35.26 -0.96 12.87
N ARG A 173 36.43 -0.85 12.22
CA ARG A 173 37.43 -1.91 12.21
C ARG A 173 38.06 -2.02 13.59
#